data_AF-A0A842UYF4-F1
#
_entry.id   AF-A0A842UYF4-F1
#
_cell.length_a   1.000
_cell.length_b   1.000
_cell.length_c   1.000
_cell.angle_alpha   90.00
_cell.angle_beta   90.00
_cell.angle_gamma   90.00
#
_symmetry.space_group_name_H-M   'P 1'
#
loop_
_entity.id
_entity.type
_entity.pdbx_description
1 polymer ?
#
loop_
_entity_poly.entity_id
_entity_poly.type
_entity_poly.pdbx_seq_one_letter_code
_entity_poly.pdbx_strand_id
1 'polypeptide(L)'
;MALVQDVIAFLGRLGLWDVVLPFILVFTVTYAILERTKVLGADPDGTPKHRFNAMLAVVTGFIVLIAVDTLNVINVFSEMIVILILVAVCIAVIFGFFGFQEFHKKWYFMAIAVLVFGTASLYVLGVFDYLDWNALRRYEGVIVGLIIFFLILWIILRKGKKELTEEEKKKSKKKKAEEKKKRGAEEEKEQEPEGGSSPVDLDKFLSGLSENAKREILSGVMQHPAAASGKFTVKDMNEVIKNLSKETIQELMAKGQVR
;
A
#
# COMPACT_ATOMS: atom_id res chain seq x y z
N MET A 1 60.59 -9.34 -24.98
CA MET A 1 59.64 -8.29 -24.56
C MET A 1 58.19 -8.78 -24.52
N ALA A 2 57.72 -9.59 -25.48
CA ALA A 2 56.35 -10.14 -25.49
C ALA A 2 55.92 -10.83 -24.17
N LEU A 3 56.77 -11.72 -23.62
CA LEU A 3 56.48 -12.44 -22.37
C LEU A 3 56.18 -11.53 -21.18
N VAL A 4 56.86 -10.39 -21.05
CA VAL A 4 56.65 -9.45 -19.94
C VAL A 4 55.33 -8.70 -20.11
N GLN A 5 54.98 -8.31 -21.33
CA GLN A 5 53.68 -7.69 -21.61
C GLN A 5 52.53 -8.67 -21.36
N ASP A 6 52.69 -9.94 -21.73
CA ASP A 6 51.69 -10.97 -21.47
C ASP A 6 51.51 -11.23 -19.97
N VAL A 7 52.61 -11.27 -19.21
CA VAL A 7 52.56 -11.41 -17.74
C VAL A 7 51.91 -10.18 -17.10
N ILE A 8 52.26 -8.96 -17.51
CA ILE A 8 51.65 -7.73 -16.98
C ILE A 8 50.16 -7.66 -17.34
N ALA A 9 49.79 -8.01 -18.57
CA ALA A 9 48.39 -8.07 -19.00
C ALA A 9 47.62 -9.16 -18.24
N PHE A 10 48.25 -10.30 -17.97
CA PHE A 10 47.68 -11.37 -17.14
C PHE A 10 47.47 -10.92 -15.69
N LEU A 11 48.47 -10.27 -15.08
CA LEU A 11 48.35 -9.68 -13.73
C LEU A 11 47.26 -8.59 -13.68
N GLY A 12 47.16 -7.77 -14.73
CA GLY A 12 46.09 -6.78 -14.85
C GLY A 12 44.70 -7.42 -14.92
N ARG A 13 44.53 -8.50 -15.70
CA ARG A 13 43.27 -9.25 -15.79
C ARG A 13 42.91 -10.01 -14.51
N LEU A 14 43.91 -10.40 -13.73
CA LEU A 14 43.70 -10.99 -12.39
C LEU A 14 43.20 -9.98 -11.36
N GLY A 15 43.08 -8.69 -11.70
CA GLY A 15 42.65 -7.65 -10.76
C GLY A 15 43.73 -7.28 -9.75
N LEU A 16 45.02 -7.51 -10.08
CA LEU A 16 46.12 -7.18 -9.16
C LEU A 16 46.07 -5.71 -8.74
N TRP A 17 45.77 -4.80 -9.66
CA TRP A 17 45.64 -3.38 -9.37
C TRP A 17 44.43 -3.06 -8.49
N ASP A 18 43.29 -3.70 -8.77
CA ASP A 18 42.03 -3.46 -8.06
C ASP A 18 42.06 -3.99 -6.62
N VAL A 19 42.90 -5.00 -6.34
CA VAL A 19 43.02 -5.63 -5.02
C VAL A 19 44.24 -5.13 -4.24
N VAL A 20 45.42 -5.14 -4.86
CA VAL A 20 46.68 -4.87 -4.14
C VAL A 20 46.84 -3.40 -3.78
N LEU A 21 46.41 -2.49 -4.66
CA LEU A 21 46.55 -1.06 -4.44
C LEU A 21 45.73 -0.57 -3.23
N PRO A 22 44.41 -0.86 -3.11
CA PRO A 22 43.66 -0.49 -1.91
C PRO A 22 44.14 -1.25 -0.66
N PHE A 23 44.57 -2.51 -0.79
CA PHE A 23 45.16 -3.24 0.33
C PHE A 23 46.39 -2.54 0.91
N ILE A 24 47.36 -2.17 0.07
CA ILE A 24 48.58 -1.47 0.51
C ILE A 24 48.23 -0.15 1.18
N LEU A 25 47.24 0.58 0.67
CA LEU A 25 46.78 1.84 1.26
C LEU A 25 46.24 1.63 2.68
N VAL A 26 45.29 0.71 2.86
CA VAL A 26 44.66 0.43 4.16
C VAL A 26 45.69 -0.15 5.14
N PHE A 27 46.53 -1.09 4.68
CA PHE A 27 47.61 -1.67 5.47
C PHE A 27 48.55 -0.58 5.99
N THR A 28 49.03 0.30 5.11
CA THR A 28 50.02 1.34 5.46
C THR A 28 49.43 2.34 6.45
N VAL A 29 48.18 2.78 6.22
CA VAL A 29 47.49 3.70 7.12
C VAL A 29 47.26 3.06 8.49
N THR A 30 46.74 1.83 8.53
CA THR A 30 46.47 1.11 9.78
C THR A 30 47.76 0.84 10.54
N TYR A 31 48.81 0.39 9.86
CA TYR A 31 50.13 0.15 10.44
C TYR A 31 50.71 1.43 11.04
N ALA A 32 50.69 2.54 10.29
CA ALA A 32 51.20 3.83 10.75
C ALA A 32 50.44 4.35 11.98
N ILE A 33 49.11 4.17 12.00
CA ILE A 33 48.28 4.54 13.17
C ILE A 33 48.68 3.70 14.39
N LEU A 34 48.78 2.38 14.27
CA LEU A 34 49.16 1.49 15.38
C LEU A 34 50.58 1.79 15.90
N GLU A 35 51.50 2.13 15.01
CA GLU A 35 52.87 2.47 15.34
C GLU A 35 53.00 3.82 16.06
N ARG A 36 52.24 4.84 15.62
CA ARG A 36 52.22 6.17 16.26
C ARG A 36 51.52 6.18 17.61
N THR A 37 50.42 5.44 17.73
CA THR A 37 49.58 5.44 18.93
C THR A 37 50.06 4.45 20.01
N LYS A 38 50.92 3.49 19.65
CA LYS A 38 51.40 2.43 20.56
C LYS A 38 50.27 1.67 21.27
N VAL A 39 49.13 1.49 20.59
CA VAL A 39 47.90 0.87 21.16
C VAL A 39 48.14 -0.54 21.72
N LEU A 40 49.02 -1.33 21.08
CA LEU A 40 49.35 -2.70 21.53
C LEU A 40 50.46 -2.72 22.61
N GLY A 41 50.82 -1.56 23.15
CA GLY A 41 51.91 -1.37 24.08
C GLY A 41 53.27 -1.16 23.41
N ALA A 42 54.28 -0.98 24.26
CA ALA A 42 55.68 -0.87 23.88
C ALA A 42 56.49 -2.01 24.50
N ASP A 43 57.61 -2.36 23.90
CA ASP A 43 58.62 -3.22 24.51
C ASP A 43 59.32 -2.47 25.67
N PRO A 44 60.10 -3.15 26.52
CA PRO A 44 60.78 -2.53 27.66
C PRO A 44 61.64 -1.31 27.28
N ASP A 45 62.14 -1.28 26.04
CA ASP A 45 62.96 -0.21 25.48
C ASP A 45 62.12 1.00 25.00
N GLY A 46 60.81 0.98 25.20
CA GLY A 46 59.88 2.04 24.79
C GLY A 46 59.53 2.05 23.29
N THR A 47 60.05 1.07 22.53
CA THR A 47 59.76 0.87 21.10
C THR A 47 58.41 0.19 20.89
N PRO A 48 57.63 0.58 19.86
CA PRO A 48 56.37 -0.10 19.55
C PRO A 48 56.62 -1.54 19.07
N LYS A 49 55.69 -2.44 19.37
CA LYS A 49 55.76 -3.85 18.94
C LYS A 49 55.50 -4.01 17.44
N HIS A 50 56.50 -3.70 16.61
CA HIS A 50 56.39 -3.66 15.15
C HIS A 50 55.78 -4.93 14.52
N ARG A 51 56.16 -6.13 15.00
CA ARG A 51 55.66 -7.41 14.47
C ARG A 51 54.16 -7.59 14.70
N PHE A 52 53.68 -7.22 15.90
CA PHE A 52 52.26 -7.30 16.24
C PHE A 52 51.45 -6.25 15.47
N ASN A 53 51.95 -5.03 15.38
CA ASN A 53 51.31 -3.96 14.61
C ASN A 53 51.18 -4.33 13.12
N ALA A 54 52.24 -4.90 12.53
CA ALA A 54 52.22 -5.37 11.14
C ALA A 54 51.19 -6.49 10.93
N MET A 55 51.17 -7.50 11.80
CA MET A 55 50.21 -8.60 11.71
C MET A 55 48.76 -8.10 11.80
N LEU A 56 48.48 -7.20 12.75
CA LEU A 56 47.13 -6.65 12.93
C LEU A 56 46.71 -5.76 11.75
N ALA A 57 47.62 -4.95 11.21
CA ALA A 57 47.37 -4.14 10.03
C ALA A 57 47.08 -5.00 8.78
N VAL A 58 47.78 -6.13 8.60
CA VAL A 58 47.51 -7.07 7.51
C VAL A 58 46.12 -7.67 7.65
N VAL A 59 45.75 -8.17 8.83
CA VAL A 59 44.42 -8.76 9.08
C VAL A 59 43.32 -7.72 8.83
N THR A 60 43.51 -6.49 9.31
CA THR A 60 42.55 -5.39 9.10
C THR A 60 42.45 -5.02 7.63
N GLY A 61 43.58 -4.95 6.92
CA GLY A 61 43.62 -4.70 5.48
C GLY A 61 42.80 -5.71 4.68
N PHE A 62 42.91 -7.00 5.00
CA PHE A 62 42.09 -8.04 4.36
C PHE A 62 40.61 -7.94 4.70
N ILE A 63 40.24 -7.63 5.95
CA ILE A 63 38.84 -7.44 6.33
C ILE A 63 38.22 -6.28 5.54
N VAL A 64 38.93 -5.16 5.41
CA VAL A 64 38.46 -3.99 4.66
C VAL A 64 38.35 -4.31 3.17
N LEU A 65 39.30 -5.05 2.60
CA LEU A 65 39.26 -5.47 1.20
C LEU A 65 37.98 -6.27 0.90
N ILE A 66 37.65 -7.27 1.72
CA ILE A 66 36.42 -8.07 1.56
C ILE A 66 35.15 -7.18 1.69
N ALA A 67 35.21 -6.17 2.55
CA ALA A 67 34.11 -5.23 2.71
C ALA A 67 33.92 -4.33 1.47
N VAL A 68 34.99 -3.91 0.79
CA VAL A 68 34.91 -3.06 -0.43
C VAL A 68 34.17 -3.77 -1.56
N ASP A 69 34.44 -5.06 -1.78
CA ASP A 69 33.71 -5.84 -2.78
C ASP A 69 32.21 -5.92 -2.45
N THR A 70 31.88 -6.05 -1.17
CA THR A 70 30.50 -6.06 -0.68
C THR A 70 29.82 -4.70 -0.88
N LEU A 71 30.56 -3.59 -0.71
CA LEU A 71 30.04 -2.24 -0.92
C LEU A 71 29.70 -1.96 -2.39
N ASN A 72 30.49 -2.48 -3.34
CA ASN A 72 30.18 -2.35 -4.76
C ASN A 72 28.86 -3.08 -5.11
N VAL A 73 28.66 -4.26 -4.55
CA VAL A 73 27.39 -4.99 -4.69
C VAL A 73 26.23 -4.16 -4.12
N ILE A 74 26.39 -3.57 -2.93
CA ILE A 74 25.38 -2.70 -2.32
C ILE A 74 25.07 -1.48 -3.19
N ASN A 75 26.07 -0.85 -3.81
CA ASN A 75 25.85 0.30 -4.69
C ASN A 75 25.01 -0.07 -5.92
N VAL A 76 25.29 -1.21 -6.55
CA VAL A 76 24.49 -1.72 -7.67
C VAL A 76 23.04 -1.98 -7.22
N PHE A 77 22.84 -2.62 -6.06
CA PHE A 77 21.51 -2.84 -5.50
C PHE A 77 20.78 -1.52 -5.15
N SER A 78 21.50 -0.55 -4.60
CA SER A 78 20.94 0.77 -4.27
C SER A 78 20.49 1.51 -5.52
N GLU A 79 21.27 1.48 -6.60
CA GLU A 79 20.91 2.10 -7.87
C GLU A 79 19.64 1.46 -8.47
N MET A 80 19.54 0.13 -8.43
CA MET A 80 18.34 -0.60 -8.88
C MET A 80 17.08 -0.19 -8.09
N ILE A 81 17.20 -0.04 -6.77
CA ILE A 81 16.07 0.40 -5.91
C ILE A 81 15.63 1.82 -6.28
N VAL A 82 16.58 2.74 -6.50
CA VAL A 82 16.27 4.13 -6.88
C VAL A 82 15.52 4.19 -8.20
N ILE A 83 15.98 3.44 -9.22
CA ILE A 83 15.29 3.36 -10.52
C ILE A 83 13.89 2.76 -10.37
N LEU A 84 13.73 1.71 -9.57
CA LEU A 84 12.43 1.09 -9.32
C LEU A 84 11.44 2.07 -8.69
N ILE A 85 11.89 2.84 -7.70
CA ILE A 85 11.08 3.88 -7.05
C ILE A 85 10.71 4.97 -8.07
N LEU A 86 11.65 5.41 -8.90
CA LEU A 86 11.40 6.41 -9.95
C LEU A 86 10.29 5.93 -10.92
N VAL A 87 10.37 4.68 -11.37
CA VAL A 87 9.35 4.07 -12.26
C VAL A 87 7.99 4.00 -11.56
N ALA A 88 7.96 3.60 -10.28
CA ALA A 88 6.74 3.56 -9.49
C ALA A 88 6.09 4.95 -9.37
N VAL A 89 6.89 5.99 -9.12
CA VAL A 89 6.42 7.39 -9.06
C VAL A 89 5.88 7.85 -10.42
N CYS A 90 6.57 7.58 -11.52
CA CYS A 90 6.09 7.91 -12.86
C CYS A 90 4.72 7.28 -13.16
N ILE A 91 4.54 6.01 -12.81
CA ILE A 91 3.27 5.30 -12.96
C ILE A 91 2.19 5.93 -12.08
N ALA A 92 2.51 6.26 -10.82
CA ALA A 92 1.58 6.93 -9.92
C ALA A 92 1.12 8.30 -10.46
N VAL A 93 2.02 9.07 -11.07
CA VAL A 93 1.69 10.36 -11.71
C VAL A 93 0.76 10.16 -12.91
N ILE A 94 1.05 9.18 -13.76
CA ILE A 94 0.16 8.82 -14.89
C ILE A 94 -1.23 8.45 -14.34
N PHE A 95 -1.30 7.61 -13.31
CA PHE A 95 -2.58 7.25 -12.69
C PHE A 95 -3.31 8.45 -12.08
N GLY A 96 -2.58 9.35 -11.42
CA GLY A 96 -3.13 10.59 -10.87
C GLY A 96 -3.75 11.46 -11.96
N PHE A 97 -3.11 11.56 -13.13
CA PHE A 97 -3.58 12.37 -14.25
C PHE A 97 -4.86 11.81 -14.91
N PHE A 98 -5.00 10.48 -14.98
CA PHE A 98 -6.18 9.85 -15.59
C PHE A 98 -7.43 9.82 -14.70
N GLY A 99 -7.33 10.24 -13.43
CA GLY A 99 -8.45 10.31 -12.50
C GLY A 99 -8.93 8.92 -12.03
N PHE A 100 -8.74 8.63 -10.75
CA PHE A 100 -9.03 7.32 -10.15
C PHE A 100 -10.50 6.84 -10.29
N GLN A 101 -11.44 7.74 -10.57
CA GLN A 101 -12.87 7.44 -10.52
C GLN A 101 -13.39 6.53 -11.65
N GLU A 102 -12.73 6.46 -12.81
CA GLU A 102 -13.15 5.56 -13.90
C GLU A 102 -12.51 4.15 -13.86
N PHE A 103 -11.48 3.96 -13.01
CA PHE A 103 -10.63 2.76 -13.07
C PHE A 103 -11.34 1.47 -12.64
N HIS A 104 -12.34 1.56 -11.75
CA HIS A 104 -13.09 0.39 -11.31
C HIS A 104 -13.81 -0.34 -12.46
N LYS A 105 -14.08 0.34 -13.58
CA LYS A 105 -14.84 -0.23 -14.70
C LYS A 105 -13.96 -0.82 -15.81
N LYS A 106 -12.65 -0.55 -15.81
CA LYS A 106 -11.73 -0.87 -16.92
C LYS A 106 -10.54 -1.71 -16.45
N TRP A 107 -10.78 -2.98 -16.12
CA TRP A 107 -9.76 -3.95 -15.67
C TRP A 107 -8.54 -4.09 -16.60
N TYR A 108 -8.70 -3.80 -17.90
CA TYR A 108 -7.63 -3.85 -18.88
C TYR A 108 -6.55 -2.79 -18.65
N PHE A 109 -6.89 -1.63 -18.09
CA PHE A 109 -5.93 -0.57 -17.79
C PHE A 109 -5.00 -0.98 -16.64
N MET A 110 -5.57 -1.64 -15.62
CA MET A 110 -4.79 -2.23 -14.53
C MET A 110 -3.89 -3.36 -15.03
N ALA A 111 -4.39 -4.22 -15.93
CA ALA A 111 -3.58 -5.28 -16.53
C ALA A 111 -2.40 -4.72 -17.34
N ILE A 112 -2.60 -3.65 -18.12
CA ILE A 112 -1.53 -2.97 -18.87
C ILE A 112 -0.51 -2.36 -17.92
N ALA A 113 -0.94 -1.68 -16.86
CA ALA A 113 -0.03 -1.07 -15.90
C ALA A 113 0.80 -2.11 -15.14
N VAL A 114 0.19 -3.22 -14.72
CA VAL A 114 0.90 -4.34 -14.09
C VAL A 114 1.87 -5.00 -15.08
N LEU A 115 1.49 -5.12 -16.34
CA LEU A 115 2.36 -5.68 -17.38
C LEU A 115 3.57 -4.77 -17.63
N VAL A 116 3.36 -3.45 -17.77
CA VAL A 116 4.43 -2.46 -17.96
C VAL A 116 5.33 -2.38 -16.73
N PHE A 117 4.77 -2.39 -15.53
CA PHE A 117 5.55 -2.39 -14.29
C PHE A 117 6.33 -3.69 -14.12
N GLY A 118 5.72 -4.83 -14.46
CA GLY A 118 6.36 -6.14 -14.42
C GLY A 118 7.53 -6.22 -15.40
N THR A 119 7.34 -5.79 -16.65
CA THR A 119 8.44 -5.78 -17.64
C THR A 119 9.53 -4.77 -17.28
N ALA A 120 9.19 -3.58 -16.81
CA ALA A 120 10.17 -2.60 -16.33
C ALA A 120 10.97 -3.14 -15.13
N SER A 121 10.31 -3.79 -14.18
CA SER A 121 10.98 -4.42 -13.03
C SER A 121 11.91 -5.57 -13.46
N LEU A 122 11.46 -6.42 -14.39
CA LEU A 122 12.30 -7.51 -14.94
C LEU A 122 13.52 -6.98 -15.71
N TYR A 123 13.38 -5.84 -16.40
CA TYR A 123 14.48 -5.18 -17.08
C TYR A 123 15.51 -4.63 -16.08
N VAL A 124 15.05 -3.93 -15.04
CA VAL A 124 15.94 -3.37 -13.99
C VAL A 124 16.66 -4.45 -13.19
N LEU A 125 16.00 -5.59 -12.95
CA LEU A 125 16.61 -6.74 -12.27
C LEU A 125 17.70 -7.45 -13.10
N GLY A 126 17.97 -7.02 -14.33
CA GLY A 126 18.97 -7.65 -15.19
C GLY A 126 18.61 -9.08 -15.59
N VAL A 127 17.36 -9.51 -15.38
CA VAL A 127 16.89 -10.86 -15.76
C VAL A 127 17.03 -11.05 -17.28
N PHE A 128 16.91 -9.97 -18.05
CA PHE A 128 17.13 -9.98 -19.49
C PHE A 128 18.58 -10.22 -19.92
N ASP A 129 19.58 -9.90 -19.07
CA ASP A 129 20.99 -10.18 -19.37
C ASP A 129 21.33 -11.65 -19.08
N TYR A 130 20.65 -12.27 -18.12
CA TYR A 130 20.73 -13.72 -17.86
C TYR A 130 19.86 -14.55 -18.82
N LEU A 131 18.85 -13.94 -19.46
CA LEU A 131 18.13 -14.56 -20.57
C LEU A 131 19.05 -14.56 -21.79
N ASP A 132 19.78 -15.66 -21.98
CA ASP A 132 20.51 -15.89 -23.22
C ASP A 132 19.51 -15.91 -24.38
N TRP A 133 19.53 -14.85 -25.19
CA TRP A 133 18.63 -14.69 -26.35
C TRP A 133 18.75 -15.85 -27.35
N ASN A 134 19.89 -16.54 -27.37
CA ASN A 134 20.07 -17.75 -28.17
C ASN A 134 19.34 -18.96 -27.58
N ALA A 135 19.31 -19.08 -26.25
CA ALA A 135 18.48 -20.07 -25.58
C ALA A 135 16.99 -19.78 -25.83
N LEU A 136 16.56 -18.51 -25.78
CA LEU A 136 15.18 -18.13 -26.04
C LEU A 136 14.74 -18.43 -27.49
N ARG A 137 15.60 -18.16 -28.49
CA ARG A 137 15.37 -18.55 -29.90
C ARG A 137 15.23 -20.06 -30.08
N ARG A 138 15.97 -20.87 -29.31
CA ARG A 138 15.86 -22.34 -29.35
C ARG A 138 14.49 -22.83 -28.86
N TYR A 139 13.80 -22.05 -28.03
CA TYR A 139 12.45 -22.36 -27.51
C TYR A 139 11.33 -21.55 -28.15
N GLU A 140 11.60 -20.81 -29.23
CA GLU A 140 10.63 -19.93 -29.90
C GLU A 140 9.34 -20.69 -30.29
N GLY A 141 9.48 -21.91 -30.81
CA GLY A 141 8.34 -22.77 -31.14
C GLY A 141 7.49 -23.20 -29.94
N VAL A 142 8.11 -23.41 -28.77
CA VAL A 142 7.39 -23.78 -27.53
C VAL A 142 6.65 -22.57 -26.96
N ILE A 143 7.28 -21.41 -26.99
CA ILE A 143 6.69 -20.14 -26.53
C ILE A 143 5.51 -19.75 -27.41
N VAL A 144 5.66 -19.80 -28.74
CA VAL A 144 4.57 -19.54 -29.69
C VAL A 144 3.44 -20.56 -29.52
N GLY A 145 3.76 -21.85 -29.34
CA GLY A 145 2.78 -22.89 -29.06
C GLY A 145 1.98 -22.63 -27.77
N LEU A 146 2.65 -22.21 -26.70
CA LEU A 146 1.99 -21.86 -25.43
C LEU A 146 1.12 -20.61 -25.55
N ILE A 147 1.58 -19.57 -26.26
CA ILE A 147 0.78 -18.36 -26.49
C ILE A 147 -0.49 -18.70 -27.27
N ILE A 148 -0.38 -19.47 -28.35
CA ILE A 148 -1.53 -19.94 -29.14
C ILE A 148 -2.48 -20.78 -28.26
N PHE A 149 -1.94 -21.68 -27.45
CA PHE A 149 -2.72 -22.51 -26.53
C PHE A 149 -3.51 -21.66 -25.50
N PHE A 150 -2.86 -20.68 -24.87
CA PHE A 150 -3.52 -19.76 -23.95
C PHE A 150 -4.55 -18.86 -24.63
N LEU A 151 -4.31 -18.47 -25.89
CA LEU A 151 -5.25 -17.67 -26.68
C LEU A 151 -6.50 -18.48 -27.03
N ILE A 152 -6.34 -19.78 -27.35
CA ILE A 152 -7.44 -20.72 -27.55
C ILE A 152 -8.23 -20.92 -26.24
N LEU A 153 -7.53 -21.21 -25.12
CA LEU A 153 -8.19 -21.34 -23.81
C LEU A 153 -8.96 -20.07 -23.45
N TRP A 154 -8.37 -18.89 -23.69
CA TRP A 154 -9.02 -17.61 -23.44
C TRP A 154 -10.28 -17.44 -24.29
N ILE A 155 -10.25 -17.81 -25.57
CA ILE A 155 -11.43 -17.78 -26.46
C ILE A 155 -12.52 -18.74 -25.97
N ILE A 156 -12.14 -19.95 -25.54
CA ILE A 156 -13.09 -20.96 -25.03
C ILE A 156 -13.72 -20.50 -23.71
N LEU A 157 -12.90 -20.04 -22.76
CA LEU A 157 -13.36 -19.54 -21.46
C LEU A 157 -14.26 -18.30 -21.60
N ARG A 158 -14.05 -17.47 -22.64
CA ARG A 158 -14.86 -16.26 -22.84
C ARG A 158 -16.26 -16.55 -23.40
N LYS A 159 -16.46 -17.67 -24.11
CA LYS A 159 -17.78 -18.06 -24.63
C LYS A 159 -18.74 -18.57 -23.55
N GLY A 160 -18.26 -19.06 -22.40
CA GLY A 160 -19.11 -19.62 -21.34
C GLY A 160 -19.80 -18.60 -20.41
N LYS A 161 -19.45 -17.30 -20.48
CA LYS A 161 -19.89 -16.31 -19.47
C LYS A 161 -21.12 -15.47 -19.82
N LYS A 162 -21.78 -15.71 -20.96
CA LYS A 162 -22.89 -14.85 -21.41
C LYS A 162 -24.31 -15.37 -21.15
N GLU A 163 -24.53 -16.64 -20.83
CA GLU A 163 -25.91 -17.16 -20.66
C GLU A 163 -26.36 -17.40 -19.21
N LEU A 164 -25.44 -17.65 -18.27
CA LEU A 164 -25.82 -17.88 -16.86
C LEU A 164 -26.33 -16.62 -16.13
N THR A 165 -25.99 -15.42 -16.61
CA THR A 165 -26.27 -14.17 -15.88
C THR A 165 -27.71 -13.64 -16.10
N GLU A 166 -28.39 -14.00 -17.18
CA GLU A 166 -29.77 -13.57 -17.44
C GLU A 166 -30.79 -14.38 -16.62
N GLU A 167 -30.63 -15.71 -16.55
CA GLU A 167 -31.50 -16.56 -15.73
C GLU A 167 -31.29 -16.34 -14.23
N GLU A 168 -30.04 -16.18 -13.77
CA GLU A 168 -29.78 -15.88 -12.36
C GLU A 168 -30.25 -14.48 -11.97
N LYS A 169 -30.17 -13.48 -12.87
CA LYS A 169 -30.77 -12.16 -12.62
C LYS A 169 -32.30 -12.21 -12.58
N LYS A 170 -32.95 -13.04 -13.40
CA LYS A 170 -34.42 -13.24 -13.33
C LYS A 170 -34.81 -13.98 -12.05
N LYS A 171 -34.09 -15.03 -11.65
CA LYS A 171 -34.33 -15.76 -10.38
C LYS A 171 -34.05 -14.87 -9.16
N SER A 172 -32.99 -14.06 -9.17
CA SER A 172 -32.66 -13.10 -8.11
C SER A 172 -33.69 -11.98 -7.98
N LYS A 173 -34.18 -11.41 -9.09
CA LYS A 173 -35.26 -10.41 -9.07
C LYS A 173 -36.58 -11.01 -8.56
N LYS A 174 -36.91 -12.24 -8.95
CA LYS A 174 -38.13 -12.92 -8.49
C LYS A 174 -38.06 -13.25 -6.99
N LYS A 175 -36.90 -13.74 -6.52
CA LYS A 175 -36.66 -14.04 -5.09
C LYS A 175 -36.67 -12.77 -4.23
N LYS A 176 -36.04 -11.68 -4.69
CA LYS A 176 -36.09 -10.38 -4.00
C LYS A 176 -37.50 -9.78 -3.98
N ALA A 177 -38.32 -9.99 -5.01
CA ALA A 177 -39.71 -9.54 -5.01
C ALA A 177 -40.58 -10.34 -4.03
N GLU A 178 -40.38 -11.65 -3.91
CA GLU A 178 -41.06 -12.49 -2.90
C GLU A 178 -40.60 -12.16 -1.48
N GLU A 179 -39.31 -11.92 -1.27
CA GLU A 179 -38.75 -11.58 0.04
C GLU A 179 -39.20 -10.18 0.51
N LYS A 180 -39.35 -9.22 -0.41
CA LYS A 180 -39.94 -7.91 -0.10
C LYS A 180 -41.44 -7.99 0.20
N LYS A 181 -42.17 -8.93 -0.43
CA LYS A 181 -43.59 -9.20 -0.13
C LYS A 181 -43.78 -9.88 1.22
N LYS A 182 -42.84 -10.74 1.64
CA LYS A 182 -42.84 -11.36 2.97
C LYS A 182 -42.43 -10.38 4.07
N ARG A 183 -41.36 -9.60 3.85
CA ARG A 183 -40.93 -8.55 4.80
C ARG A 183 -41.96 -7.44 4.98
N GLY A 184 -42.67 -7.02 3.94
CA GLY A 184 -43.76 -6.05 4.09
C GLY A 184 -44.95 -6.57 4.90
N ALA A 185 -45.14 -7.89 4.98
CA ALA A 185 -46.19 -8.51 5.80
C ALA A 185 -45.73 -8.84 7.24
N GLU A 186 -44.41 -8.95 7.47
CA GLU A 186 -43.81 -9.13 8.81
C GLU A 186 -43.50 -7.78 9.50
N GLU A 187 -43.05 -6.75 8.77
CA GLU A 187 -42.79 -5.41 9.32
C GLU A 187 -44.09 -4.70 9.77
N GLU A 188 -45.26 -5.09 9.25
CA GLU A 188 -46.57 -4.60 9.72
C GLU A 188 -47.04 -5.30 11.01
N LYS A 189 -46.29 -6.31 11.52
CA LYS A 189 -46.59 -7.00 12.79
C LYS A 189 -45.51 -6.85 13.87
N GLU A 190 -44.34 -6.27 13.58
CA GLU A 190 -43.22 -6.22 14.53
C GLU A 190 -42.63 -4.83 14.79
N GLN A 191 -43.31 -3.76 14.37
CA GLN A 191 -43.04 -2.40 14.87
C GLN A 191 -44.19 -1.87 15.72
N GLU A 192 -44.45 -2.54 16.85
CA GLU A 192 -44.68 -1.75 18.06
C GLU A 192 -43.30 -1.26 18.50
N PRO A 193 -43.00 0.05 18.44
CA PRO A 193 -41.80 0.54 19.08
C PRO A 193 -41.95 0.26 20.57
N GLU A 194 -41.05 -0.51 21.15
CA GLU A 194 -40.66 -0.37 22.56
C GLU A 194 -40.10 1.05 22.74
N GLY A 195 -41.00 2.03 22.65
CA GLY A 195 -40.76 3.41 22.97
C GLY A 195 -40.57 3.45 24.46
N GLY A 196 -39.31 3.55 24.87
CA GLY A 196 -38.95 3.79 26.25
C GLY A 196 -39.85 4.87 26.83
N SER A 197 -40.58 4.52 27.89
CA SER A 197 -41.46 5.36 28.68
C SER A 197 -40.72 6.45 29.46
N SER A 198 -39.50 6.77 29.05
CA SER A 198 -38.67 7.78 29.69
C SER A 198 -39.32 9.15 29.46
N PRO A 199 -39.63 9.90 30.54
CA PRO A 199 -40.15 11.25 30.42
C PRO A 199 -39.13 12.13 29.67
N VAL A 200 -39.63 12.91 28.70
CA VAL A 200 -38.77 13.85 27.97
C VAL A 200 -38.52 15.06 28.84
N ASP A 201 -37.26 15.36 29.09
CA ASP A 201 -36.83 16.60 29.75
C ASP A 201 -36.90 17.75 28.73
N LEU A 202 -38.05 18.46 28.71
CA LEU A 202 -38.32 19.53 27.75
C LEU A 202 -37.31 20.67 27.87
N ASP A 203 -36.89 21.03 29.08
CA ASP A 203 -35.97 22.16 29.29
C ASP A 203 -34.61 21.86 28.66
N LYS A 204 -34.14 20.62 28.83
CA LYS A 204 -32.90 20.16 28.18
C LYS A 204 -33.04 20.09 26.67
N PHE A 205 -34.16 19.60 26.15
CA PHE A 205 -34.42 19.49 24.70
C PHE A 205 -34.53 20.86 24.02
N LEU A 206 -35.14 21.84 24.70
CA LEU A 206 -35.31 23.20 24.18
C LEU A 206 -34.05 24.06 24.33
N SER A 207 -33.05 23.60 25.08
CA SER A 207 -31.80 24.33 25.29
C SER A 207 -31.01 24.46 23.97
N GLY A 208 -30.71 25.70 23.59
CA GLY A 208 -29.93 26.00 22.38
C GLY A 208 -30.70 26.06 21.07
N LEU A 209 -32.04 25.98 21.10
CA LEU A 209 -32.92 26.31 19.97
C LEU A 209 -33.25 27.80 19.93
N SER A 210 -33.57 28.31 18.74
CA SER A 210 -34.08 29.66 18.53
C SER A 210 -35.41 29.88 19.26
N GLU A 211 -35.71 31.14 19.62
CA GLU A 211 -36.97 31.48 20.31
C GLU A 211 -38.21 31.15 19.47
N ASN A 212 -38.09 31.18 18.13
CA ASN A 212 -39.18 30.80 17.23
C ASN A 212 -39.41 29.28 17.24
N ALA A 213 -38.34 28.48 17.15
CA ALA A 213 -38.41 27.02 17.25
C ALA A 213 -38.98 26.57 18.60
N LYS A 214 -38.56 27.20 19.71
CA LYS A 214 -39.10 26.91 21.05
C LYS A 214 -40.59 27.16 21.13
N ARG A 215 -41.07 28.30 20.63
CA ARG A 215 -42.50 28.64 20.62
C ARG A 215 -43.31 27.66 19.79
N GLU A 216 -42.80 27.27 18.62
CA GLU A 216 -43.47 26.31 17.76
C GLU A 216 -43.57 24.93 18.43
N ILE A 217 -42.47 24.42 18.99
CA ILE A 217 -42.43 23.15 19.71
C ILE A 217 -43.33 23.19 20.95
N LEU A 218 -43.27 24.24 21.78
CA LEU A 218 -44.14 24.39 22.96
C LEU A 218 -45.62 24.44 22.56
N SER A 219 -45.96 25.12 21.46
CA SER A 219 -47.34 25.16 20.97
C SER A 219 -47.84 23.79 20.53
N GLY A 220 -46.99 23.00 19.86
CA GLY A 220 -47.32 21.64 19.45
C GLY A 220 -47.43 20.68 20.63
N VAL A 221 -46.55 20.80 21.64
CA VAL A 221 -46.61 20.02 22.88
C VAL A 221 -47.89 20.34 23.64
N MET A 222 -48.27 21.62 23.79
CA MET A 222 -49.47 22.03 24.52
C MET A 222 -50.78 21.58 23.84
N GLN A 223 -50.77 21.40 22.52
CA GLN A 223 -51.91 20.87 21.77
C GLN A 223 -52.00 19.32 21.83
N HIS A 224 -50.94 18.64 22.27
CA HIS A 224 -50.92 17.19 22.33
C HIS A 224 -51.68 16.68 23.57
N PRO A 225 -52.61 15.71 23.43
CA PRO A 225 -53.45 15.24 24.55
C PRO A 225 -52.65 14.67 25.74
N ALA A 226 -51.45 14.14 25.48
CA ALA A 226 -50.56 13.61 26.52
C ALA A 226 -49.97 14.69 27.44
N ALA A 227 -49.85 15.94 26.99
CA ALA A 227 -49.25 17.02 27.79
C ALA A 227 -50.09 17.37 29.03
N ALA A 228 -51.43 17.29 28.93
CA ALA A 228 -52.34 17.51 30.05
C ALA A 228 -52.20 16.45 31.17
N SER A 229 -51.68 15.26 30.82
CA SER A 229 -51.52 14.14 31.75
C SER A 229 -50.20 14.14 32.53
N GLY A 230 -49.28 15.06 32.21
CA GLY A 230 -47.94 15.12 32.81
C GLY A 230 -47.01 13.97 32.42
N LYS A 231 -47.43 13.06 31.53
CA LYS A 231 -46.66 11.91 31.05
C LYS A 231 -46.29 12.08 29.58
N PHE A 232 -45.53 13.12 29.27
CA PHE A 232 -45.08 13.38 27.90
C PHE A 232 -43.85 12.52 27.56
N THR A 233 -44.02 11.58 26.63
CA THR A 233 -42.99 10.59 26.27
C THR A 233 -42.28 10.96 24.96
N VAL A 234 -41.19 10.26 24.66
CA VAL A 234 -40.43 10.43 23.40
C VAL A 234 -41.32 10.15 22.18
N LYS A 235 -42.29 9.24 22.31
CA LYS A 235 -43.24 8.91 21.24
C LYS A 235 -44.14 10.10 20.92
N ASP A 236 -44.65 10.77 21.94
CA ASP A 236 -45.47 11.98 21.80
C ASP A 236 -44.65 13.12 21.19
N MET A 237 -43.37 13.26 21.59
CA MET A 237 -42.46 14.26 21.00
C MET A 237 -42.25 14.03 19.49
N ASN A 238 -42.10 12.78 19.05
CA ASN A 238 -41.95 12.47 17.62
C ASN A 238 -43.21 12.82 16.81
N GLU A 239 -44.41 12.68 17.38
CA GLU A 239 -45.64 13.10 16.72
C GLU A 239 -45.72 14.62 16.60
N VAL A 240 -45.31 15.35 17.63
CA VAL A 240 -45.20 16.82 17.58
C VAL A 240 -44.19 17.26 16.51
N ILE A 241 -43.01 16.63 16.43
CA ILE A 241 -41.96 16.98 15.46
C ILE A 241 -42.42 16.82 14.01
N LYS A 242 -43.25 15.81 13.72
CA LYS A 242 -43.79 15.59 12.36
C LYS A 242 -44.66 16.74 11.84
N ASN A 243 -45.25 17.52 12.76
CA ASN A 243 -46.14 18.64 12.42
C ASN A 243 -45.43 20.00 12.46
N LEU A 244 -44.13 20.06 12.76
CA LEU A 244 -43.36 21.31 12.77
C LEU A 244 -43.04 21.80 11.36
N SER A 245 -42.78 23.10 11.24
CA SER A 245 -42.27 23.72 10.03
C SER A 245 -40.91 23.12 9.61
N LYS A 246 -40.63 23.15 8.30
CA LYS A 246 -39.38 22.63 7.73
C LYS A 246 -38.15 23.34 8.29
N GLU A 247 -38.28 24.62 8.63
CA GLU A 247 -37.22 25.46 9.19
C GLU A 247 -36.83 24.96 10.59
N THR A 248 -37.82 24.70 11.44
CA THR A 248 -37.61 24.16 12.78
C THR A 248 -37.05 22.73 12.75
N ILE A 249 -37.47 21.90 11.79
CA ILE A 249 -36.90 20.55 11.60
C ILE A 249 -35.42 20.62 11.18
N GLN A 250 -35.05 21.53 10.27
CA GLN A 250 -33.65 21.73 9.88
C GLN A 250 -32.78 22.20 11.05
N GLU A 251 -33.32 23.09 11.90
CA GLU A 251 -32.62 23.55 13.10
C GLU A 251 -32.38 22.41 14.11
N LEU A 252 -33.39 21.55 14.32
CA LEU A 252 -33.28 20.36 15.16
C LEU A 252 -32.24 19.34 14.66
N MET A 253 -32.18 19.14 13.34
CA MET A 253 -31.16 18.28 12.72
C MET A 253 -29.76 18.87 12.85
N ALA A 254 -29.60 20.19 12.66
CA ALA A 254 -28.31 20.87 12.82
C ALA A 254 -27.75 20.77 14.24
N LYS A 255 -28.63 20.69 15.25
CA LYS A 255 -28.28 20.49 16.67
C LYS A 255 -28.14 19.02 17.07
N GLY A 256 -28.34 18.08 16.14
CA GLY A 256 -28.27 16.64 16.39
C GLY A 256 -29.34 16.11 17.35
N GLN A 257 -30.43 16.84 17.54
CA GLN A 257 -31.55 16.45 18.42
C GLN A 257 -32.50 15.45 17.73
N VAL A 258 -32.51 15.43 16.40
CA VAL A 258 -33.33 14.55 15.56
C VAL A 258 -32.45 13.96 14.45
N ARG A 259 -32.63 12.67 14.14
CA ARG A 259 -31.94 11.96 13.05
C ARG A 259 -32.87 11.66 11.90
#